data_AF-A0A1G1FN08-F1
#
_entry.id   AF-A0A1G1FN08-F1
#
_cell.length_a   1.000
_cell.length_b   1.000
_cell.length_c   1.000
_cell.angle_alpha   90.00
_cell.angle_beta   90.00
_cell.angle_gamma   90.00
#
_symmetry.space_group_name_H-M   'P 1'
#
loop_
_entity.id
_entity.type
_entity.pdbx_description
1 polymer ?
#
loop_
_entity_poly.entity_id
_entity_poly.type
_entity_poly.pdbx_seq_one_letter_code
_entity_poly.pdbx_strand_id
1 'polypeptide(L)'
;MTEQKDGCVKAAHGPIKPASAAPMAGAASSQQEVRKMQARVGKEAPDFEANAFVAGVGFKPVKLSDYKGRWVVLCFYPGDFTFV
;
A
#
# COMPACT_ATOMS: atom_id res chain seq x y z
N MET A 1 25.33 -7.69 -21.27
CA MET A 1 24.43 -8.57 -20.49
C MET A 1 24.11 -7.84 -19.21
N THR A 2 22.95 -7.20 -19.14
CA THR A 2 22.51 -6.47 -17.95
C THR A 2 22.06 -7.50 -16.93
N GLU A 3 22.76 -7.55 -15.81
CA GLU A 3 22.54 -8.49 -14.72
C GLU A 3 21.09 -8.42 -14.21
N GLN A 4 20.30 -9.46 -14.49
CA GLN A 4 18.96 -9.64 -13.94
C GLN A 4 19.10 -10.01 -12.46
N LYS A 5 19.09 -8.98 -11.61
CA LYS A 5 19.01 -9.09 -10.15
C LYS A 5 17.57 -9.02 -9.63
N ASP A 6 16.59 -9.43 -10.44
CA ASP A 6 15.19 -9.53 -10.02
C ASP A 6 14.92 -10.89 -9.37
N GLY A 7 15.69 -11.21 -8.33
CA GLY A 7 15.39 -12.33 -7.46
C GLY A 7 14.13 -12.02 -6.67
N CYS A 8 13.01 -12.67 -7.03
CA CYS A 8 11.72 -12.71 -6.36
C CYS A 8 11.39 -11.41 -5.59
N VAL A 9 10.72 -10.45 -6.25
CA VAL A 9 10.31 -9.18 -5.66
C VAL A 9 9.75 -9.39 -4.24
N LYS A 10 10.32 -8.69 -3.24
CA LYS A 10 9.81 -8.76 -1.87
C LYS A 10 8.33 -8.39 -1.87
N ALA A 11 7.51 -9.21 -1.23
CA ALA A 11 6.08 -8.94 -1.12
C ALA A 11 5.87 -7.58 -0.44
N ALA A 12 5.09 -6.71 -1.06
CA ALA A 12 4.73 -5.43 -0.48
C ALA A 12 3.78 -5.65 0.71
N HIS A 13 3.82 -4.73 1.69
CA HIS A 13 3.02 -4.85 2.91
C HIS A 13 1.50 -4.69 2.71
N GLY A 14 1.05 -4.21 1.54
CA GLY A 14 -0.37 -4.03 1.26
C GLY A 14 -0.99 -2.94 2.16
N PRO A 15 -2.28 -3.04 2.52
CA PRO A 15 -2.93 -2.07 3.40
C PRO A 15 -2.27 -2.00 4.78
N ILE A 16 -1.79 -0.81 5.16
CA ILE A 16 -1.09 -0.56 6.41
C ILE A 16 -2.12 -0.18 7.48
N LYS A 17 -2.16 -0.91 8.60
CA LYS A 17 -3.01 -0.55 9.75
C LYS A 17 -2.54 0.79 10.33
N PRO A 18 -3.42 1.74 10.68
CA PRO A 18 -3.00 2.97 11.35
C PRO A 18 -2.53 2.60 12.76
N ALA A 19 -1.26 2.85 13.06
CA ALA A 19 -0.74 2.74 14.41
C ALA A 19 -1.34 3.88 15.25
N SER A 20 -2.42 3.60 15.98
CA SER A 20 -2.84 4.48 17.07
C SER A 20 -1.70 4.55 18.09
N ALA A 21 -1.25 5.77 18.41
CA ALA A 21 -0.30 6.03 19.48
C ALA A 21 -0.80 5.44 20.83
N ALA A 22 0.12 4.80 21.56
CA ALA A 22 -0.05 3.92 22.75
C ALA A 22 -0.20 4.73 24.10
N PRO A 23 -0.40 4.14 25.32
CA PRO A 23 -0.08 2.75 25.74
C PRO A 23 -0.99 2.00 26.76
N MET A 24 -0.68 0.68 26.85
CA MET A 24 -0.81 -0.29 27.96
C MET A 24 -2.16 -0.84 28.48
N ALA A 25 -2.06 -2.16 28.74
CA ALA A 25 -2.84 -3.03 29.63
C ALA A 25 -4.12 -3.68 29.10
N GLY A 26 -4.12 -5.02 29.15
CA GLY A 26 -5.36 -5.79 29.32
C GLY A 26 -5.65 -6.77 28.20
N ALA A 27 -5.86 -8.03 28.59
CA ALA A 27 -6.01 -9.21 27.77
C ALA A 27 -7.21 -9.22 26.79
N ALA A 28 -7.03 -10.09 25.78
CA ALA A 28 -8.03 -10.88 25.04
C ALA A 28 -9.12 -10.15 24.24
N SER A 29 -9.20 -10.45 22.93
CA SER A 29 -10.33 -11.21 22.38
C SER A 29 -10.25 -11.37 20.86
N SER A 30 -10.61 -12.59 20.44
CA SER A 30 -11.41 -12.99 19.28
C SER A 30 -11.09 -12.41 17.90
N GLN A 31 -10.76 -13.34 16.98
CA GLN A 31 -11.04 -13.31 15.55
C GLN A 31 -10.95 -11.92 14.93
N GLN A 32 -9.75 -11.58 14.47
CA GLN A 32 -9.50 -10.39 13.69
C GLN A 32 -10.16 -10.57 12.31
N GLU A 33 -11.49 -10.47 12.27
CA GLU A 33 -12.22 -10.17 11.06
C GLU A 33 -11.51 -8.95 10.46
N VAL A 34 -11.04 -9.08 9.22
CA VAL A 34 -10.34 -8.00 8.53
C VAL A 34 -11.32 -6.84 8.48
N ARG A 35 -11.20 -5.92 9.44
CA ARG A 35 -12.03 -4.71 9.53
C ARG A 35 -11.84 -4.02 8.19
N LYS A 36 -12.85 -4.16 7.33
CA LYS A 36 -12.79 -3.80 5.92
C LYS A 36 -12.40 -2.32 5.86
N MET A 37 -11.15 -2.06 5.51
CA MET A 37 -10.61 -0.71 5.49
C MET A 37 -11.18 -0.04 4.23
N GLN A 38 -12.28 0.69 4.39
CA GLN A 38 -13.01 1.29 3.29
C GLN A 38 -12.57 2.74 3.09
N ALA A 39 -12.22 3.10 1.85
CA ALA A 39 -11.99 4.48 1.47
C ALA A 39 -13.30 5.27 1.60
N ARG A 40 -13.26 6.42 2.29
CA ARG A 40 -14.44 7.28 2.52
C ARG A 40 -14.07 8.74 2.33
N VAL A 41 -14.91 9.47 1.59
CA VAL A 41 -14.74 10.91 1.37
C VAL A 41 -14.68 11.66 2.69
N GLY A 42 -13.74 12.61 2.80
CA GLY A 42 -13.53 13.43 4.00
C GLY A 42 -12.85 12.69 5.17
N LYS A 43 -12.42 11.44 4.97
CA LYS A 43 -11.57 10.70 5.92
C LYS A 43 -10.16 10.55 5.35
N GLU A 44 -9.18 10.30 6.21
CA GLU A 44 -7.82 9.98 5.76
C GLU A 44 -7.86 8.75 4.85
N ALA A 45 -7.15 8.83 3.72
CA ALA A 45 -7.07 7.72 2.79
C ALA A 45 -6.34 6.53 3.45
N PRO A 46 -6.80 5.28 3.25
CA PRO A 46 -6.10 4.11 3.76
C PRO A 46 -4.67 4.06 3.22
N ASP A 47 -3.68 4.02 4.11
CA ASP A 47 -2.29 3.88 3.70
C ASP A 47 -2.03 2.46 3.19
N PHE A 48 -1.17 2.33 2.18
CA PHE A 48 -0.80 1.05 1.61
C PHE A 48 0.63 1.11 1.07
N GLU A 49 1.27 -0.05 1.03
CA GLU A 49 2.55 -0.27 0.35
C GLU A 49 2.36 -1.21 -0.83
N ALA A 50 2.84 -0.82 -2.01
CA ALA A 50 2.80 -1.62 -3.23
C ALA A 50 4.15 -1.56 -3.96
N ASN A 51 4.52 -2.65 -4.64
CA ASN A 51 5.64 -2.62 -5.58
C ASN A 51 5.18 -1.93 -6.86
N ALA A 52 5.90 -0.89 -7.28
CA ALA A 52 5.60 -0.14 -8.48
C ALA A 52 6.86 0.06 -9.32
N PHE A 53 6.68 0.12 -10.64
CA PHE A 53 7.72 0.55 -11.56
C PHE A 53 7.74 2.08 -11.63
N VAL A 54 8.89 2.68 -11.33
CA VAL A 54 9.10 4.13 -11.45
C VAL A 54 10.10 4.41 -12.55
N ALA A 55 9.68 5.18 -13.56
CA ALA A 55 10.52 5.54 -14.70
C ALA A 55 11.86 6.13 -14.25
N GLY A 56 12.96 5.62 -14.79
CA GLY A 56 14.32 6.02 -14.43
C GLY A 56 14.88 5.44 -13.12
N VAL A 57 14.06 4.78 -12.29
CA VAL A 57 14.50 4.13 -11.03
C VAL A 57 14.37 2.61 -11.10
N GLY A 58 13.33 2.10 -11.77
CA GLY A 58 13.00 0.68 -11.79
C GLY A 58 11.93 0.30 -10.76
N PHE A 59 11.86 -0.98 -10.41
CA PHE A 59 10.91 -1.49 -9.41
C PHE A 59 11.32 -1.07 -8.01
N LYS A 60 10.39 -0.48 -7.25
CA LYS A 60 10.58 -0.17 -5.84
C LYS A 60 9.27 -0.24 -5.05
N PRO A 61 9.32 -0.49 -3.74
CA PRO A 61 8.16 -0.29 -2.87
C PRO A 61 7.79 1.19 -2.81
N VAL A 62 6.50 1.48 -2.89
CA VAL A 62 5.91 2.82 -2.83
C VAL A 62 4.81 2.83 -1.78
N LYS A 63 4.81 3.84 -0.89
CA LYS A 63 3.74 4.05 0.09
C LYS A 63 2.89 5.26 -0.26
N LEU A 64 1.61 5.21 0.06
CA LEU A 64 0.75 6.40 -0.09
C LEU A 64 1.21 7.54 0.81
N SER A 65 1.70 7.22 2.02
CA SER A 65 2.26 8.18 2.96
C SER A 65 3.48 8.96 2.45
N ASP A 66 4.25 8.44 1.49
CA ASP A 66 5.39 9.14 0.86
C ASP A 66 4.96 10.37 0.04
N TYR A 67 3.66 10.51 -0.24
CA TYR A 67 3.10 11.61 -1.02
C TYR A 67 2.34 12.65 -0.17
N LYS A 68 2.42 12.58 1.17
CA LYS A 68 1.84 13.60 2.05
C LYS A 68 2.34 15.01 1.68
N GLY A 69 1.43 15.98 1.73
CA GLY A 69 1.71 17.37 1.33
C GLY A 69 1.54 17.64 -0.17
N ARG A 70 1.21 16.64 -0.99
CA ARG A 70 0.89 16.78 -2.41
C ARG A 70 -0.51 16.25 -2.71
N TRP A 71 -1.15 16.79 -3.75
CA TRP A 71 -2.36 16.18 -4.30
C TRP A 71 -1.99 14.87 -5.01
N VAL A 72 -2.73 13.81 -4.72
CA VAL A 72 -2.54 12.48 -5.31
C VAL A 72 -3.85 12.04 -5.95
N VAL A 73 -3.75 11.56 -7.18
CA VAL A 73 -4.84 10.89 -7.89
C VAL A 73 -4.47 9.42 -7.99
N LEU A 74 -5.30 8.53 -7.44
CA LEU A 74 -5.12 7.08 -7.49
C LEU A 74 -6.16 6.47 -8.44
N CYS A 75 -5.69 5.85 -9.52
CA CYS A 75 -6.54 5.21 -10.51
C CYS A 75 -6.41 3.68 -10.42
N PHE A 76 -7.54 2.99 -10.39
CA PHE A 76 -7.59 1.54 -10.55
C PHE A 76 -8.08 1.22 -11.96
N TYR A 77 -7.47 0.23 -12.60
CA TYR A 77 -7.89 -0.25 -13.91
C TYR A 77 -7.95 -1.80 -13.91
N PRO A 78 -8.72 -2.42 -14.82
CA PRO A 78 -9.04 -3.85 -14.72
C PRO A 78 -7.86 -4.81 -14.96
N GLY A 79 -6.94 -4.46 -15.87
CA GLY A 79 -5.80 -5.31 -16.17
C GLY A 79 -4.90 -4.74 -17.27
N ASP A 80 -3.67 -5.27 -17.33
CA ASP A 80 -2.70 -4.93 -18.37
C ASP A 80 -3.05 -5.64 -19.68
N PHE A 81 -2.76 -4.99 -20.82
CA PHE A 81 -2.97 -5.53 -22.18
C PHE A 81 -4.41 -5.99 -22.49
N THR A 82 -5.41 -5.39 -21.83
CA THR A 82 -6.82 -5.59 -22.16
C THR A 82 -7.30 -4.61 -23.23
N PHE A 83 -8.43 -4.90 -23.86
CA PHE A 83 -9.09 -3.96 -24.78
C PHE A 83 -9.64 -2.74 -24.01
N VAL A 84 -9.67 -1.60 -24.69
CA VAL A 84 -10.33 -0.36 -24.24
C VAL A 84 -11.70 -0.22 -24.88
#